data_AF-A0A1C2DXW0-F1
#
_entry.id   AF-A0A1C2DXW0-F1
#
_cell.length_a   1.000
_cell.length_b   1.000
_cell.length_c   1.000
_cell.angle_alpha   90.00
_cell.angle_beta   90.00
_cell.angle_gamma   90.00
#
_symmetry.space_group_name_H-M   'P 1'
#
loop_
_entity.id
_entity.type
_entity.pdbx_description
1 polymer ?
#
loop_
_entity_poly.entity_id
_entity_poly.type
_entity_poly.pdbx_seq_one_letter_code
_entity_poly.pdbx_strand_id
1 'polypeptide(L)' 'MTKTTAIRLEAPELIPCERVNAQDTDLRDNGDVWELKDQAIELLDTCADQVDAQIVRSKNK' A
#
# COMPACT_ATOMS: atom_id res chain seq x y z
N MET A 1 19.13 -40.71 -14.91
CA MET A 1 18.77 -40.03 -16.18
C MET A 1 17.47 -39.29 -15.94
N THR A 2 17.54 -37.98 -15.68
CA THR A 2 16.39 -37.15 -15.30
C THR A 2 15.64 -36.76 -16.58
N LYS A 3 14.36 -37.15 -16.70
CA LYS A 3 13.53 -36.80 -17.86
C LYS A 3 12.98 -35.39 -17.67
N THR A 4 13.55 -34.41 -18.39
CA THR A 4 12.97 -33.07 -18.49
C THR A 4 11.83 -33.09 -19.49
N THR A 5 10.60 -33.10 -19.00
CA THR A 5 9.41 -32.95 -19.84
C THR A 5 9.20 -31.45 -20.09
N ALA A 6 9.30 -31.02 -21.34
CA ALA A 6 8.97 -29.65 -21.72
C ALA A 6 7.44 -29.47 -21.68
N ILE A 7 6.96 -28.70 -20.69
CA ILE A 7 5.57 -28.27 -20.62
C ILE A 7 5.43 -27.05 -21.51
N ARG A 8 4.58 -27.12 -22.54
CA ARG A 8 4.16 -25.93 -23.30
C ARG A 8 3.17 -25.15 -22.44
N LEU A 9 3.57 -23.97 -21.97
CA LEU A 9 2.67 -23.02 -21.33
C LEU A 9 1.99 -22.21 -22.45
N GLU A 10 0.71 -22.45 -22.67
CA GLU A 10 -0.12 -21.58 -23.51
C GLU A 10 -0.27 -20.21 -22.85
N ALA A 11 -0.37 -19.15 -23.66
CA ALA A 11 -0.55 -17.79 -23.13
C ALA A 11 -1.89 -17.71 -22.38
N PRO A 12 -1.94 -17.15 -21.16
CA PRO A 12 -3.20 -16.97 -20.44
C PRO A 12 -4.18 -16.10 -21.25
N GLU A 13 -5.45 -16.48 -21.28
CA GLU A 13 -6.48 -15.63 -21.85
C GLU A 13 -6.58 -14.33 -21.05
N LEU A 14 -6.46 -13.19 -21.73
CA LEU A 14 -6.62 -11.88 -21.11
C LEU A 14 -8.11 -11.62 -20.88
N ILE A 15 -8.52 -11.61 -19.60
CA ILE A 15 -9.86 -11.20 -19.21
C ILE A 15 -9.93 -9.67 -19.29
N PRO A 16 -10.84 -9.08 -20.09
CA PRO A 16 -11.03 -7.64 -20.10
C PRO A 16 -11.46 -7.14 -18.72
N CYS A 17 -10.72 -6.19 -18.15
CA CYS A 17 -11.14 -5.54 -16.92
C CYS A 17 -12.41 -4.72 -17.17
N GLU A 18 -13.40 -4.84 -16.29
CA GLU A 18 -14.55 -3.94 -16.31
C GLU A 18 -14.08 -2.50 -16.04
N ARG A 19 -14.63 -1.55 -16.80
CA ARG A 19 -14.31 -0.14 -16.61
C ARG A 19 -14.99 0.32 -15.31
N VAL A 20 -14.18 0.58 -14.29
CA VAL A 20 -14.66 1.08 -13.00
C VAL A 20 -15.26 2.48 -13.16
N ASN A 21 -16.42 2.72 -12.55
CA ASN A 21 -17.01 4.05 -12.48
C ASN A 21 -16.38 4.83 -11.32
N ALA A 22 -15.68 5.92 -11.59
CA ALA A 22 -15.07 6.76 -10.57
C ALA A 22 -16.08 7.49 -9.66
N GLN A 23 -17.37 7.48 -10.03
CA GLN A 23 -18.46 8.07 -9.25
C GLN A 23 -19.18 7.03 -8.38
N ASP A 24 -18.74 5.78 -8.42
CA ASP A 24 -19.23 4.76 -7.50
C ASP A 24 -18.90 5.17 -6.06
N THR A 25 -19.94 5.32 -5.24
CA THR A 25 -19.83 5.79 -3.85
C THR A 25 -18.89 4.90 -3.05
N ASP A 26 -18.97 3.58 -3.22
CA ASP A 26 -18.11 2.65 -2.49
C ASP A 26 -16.64 2.85 -2.87
N LEU A 27 -16.36 3.05 -4.17
CA LEU A 27 -14.99 3.29 -4.64
C LEU A 27 -14.43 4.62 -4.14
N ARG A 28 -15.27 5.66 -4.09
CA ARG A 28 -14.90 6.98 -3.57
C ARG A 28 -14.65 6.94 -2.06
N ASP A 29 -15.56 6.32 -1.30
CA ASP A 29 -15.44 6.20 0.15
C ASP A 29 -14.18 5.39 0.53
N ASN A 30 -13.87 4.32 -0.22
CA ASN A 30 -12.61 3.59 -0.05
C ASN A 30 -11.38 4.44 -0.38
N GLY A 31 -11.47 5.33 -1.39
CA GLY A 31 -10.43 6.31 -1.69
C GLY A 31 -10.20 7.30 -0.55
N ASP A 32 -11.29 7.85 0.00
CA ASP A 32 -11.25 8.81 1.11
C ASP A 32 -10.67 8.14 2.38
N VAL A 33 -11.02 6.87 2.65
CA VAL A 33 -10.44 6.08 3.75
C VAL A 33 -8.94 5.84 3.55
N TRP A 34 -8.52 5.61 2.31
CA TRP A 34 -7.10 5.43 2.00
C TRP A 34 -6.29 6.71 2.26
N GLU A 35 -6.82 7.86 1.83
CA GLU A 35 -6.18 9.15 2.08
C GLU A 35 -6.09 9.46 3.57
N LEU A 36 -7.16 9.18 4.33
CA LEU A 36 -7.17 9.34 5.79
C LEU A 36 -6.11 8.45 6.47
N LYS A 37 -5.95 7.22 6.01
CA LYS A 37 -4.91 6.32 6.50
C LYS A 37 -3.52 6.90 6.25
N ASP A 38 -3.27 7.43 5.05
CA ASP A 38 -1.95 7.97 4.71
C ASP A 38 -1.63 9.23 5.55
N GLN A 39 -2.61 10.09 5.79
CA GLN A 39 -2.49 11.22 6.74
C GLN A 39 -2.21 10.74 8.19
N ALA A 40 -2.88 9.68 8.63
CA ALA A 40 -2.65 9.12 9.96
C ALA A 40 -1.24 8.54 10.11
N ILE A 41 -0.69 7.92 9.06
CA ILE A 41 0.68 7.40 9.04
C ILE A 41 1.68 8.57 9.14
N GLU A 42 1.52 9.62 8.34
CA GLU A 42 2.39 10.80 8.37
C GLU A 42 2.42 11.46 9.76
N LEU A 43 1.26 11.53 10.43
CA LEU A 43 1.19 12.05 11.79
C LEU A 43 1.94 11.17 12.79
N LEU A 44 1.84 9.84 12.67
CA LEU A 44 2.55 8.90 13.54
C LEU A 44 4.06 8.99 13.36
N ASP A 45 4.54 9.08 12.11
CA ASP A 45 5.95 9.25 11.80
C ASP A 45 6.49 10.57 12.37
N THR A 46 5.75 11.66 12.18
CA THR A 46 6.09 12.96 12.77
C THR A 46 6.15 12.90 14.30
N CYS A 47 5.23 12.17 14.94
CA CYS A 47 5.22 12.00 16.39
C CYS A 47 6.44 11.21 16.87
N ALA A 48 6.83 10.14 16.14
CA ALA A 48 8.01 9.36 16.46
C ALA A 48 9.28 10.23 16.43
N ASP A 49 9.45 11.04 15.39
CA ASP A 49 10.58 11.97 15.27
C ASP A 49 10.63 13.00 16.41
N GLN A 50 9.47 13.50 16.83
CA GLN A 50 9.37 14.45 17.95
C GLN A 50 9.75 13.81 19.29
N VAL A 51 9.31 12.58 19.53
CA VAL A 51 9.66 11.80 20.73
C VAL A 51 11.17 11.54 20.77
N ASP A 52 11.76 11.12 19.66
CA ASP A 52 13.21 10.89 19.56
C ASP A 52 14.01 12.17 19.82
N ALA A 53 13.59 13.29 19.22
CA ALA A 53 14.20 14.58 19.49
C ALA A 53 14.08 14.99 20.96
N GLN A 54 12.95 14.70 21.62
CA GLN A 54 12.74 14.97 23.04
C GLN A 54 13.64 14.10 23.93
N ILE A 55 13.83 12.82 23.58
CA ILE A 55 14.74 11.90 24.28
C ILE A 55 16.19 12.38 24.16
N VAL A 56 16.63 12.82 22.97
CA VAL A 56 17.97 13.37 22.78
C VAL A 56 18.16 14.63 23.64
N ARG A 57 17.17 15.53 23.65
CA ARG A 57 17.21 16.76 24.44
C ARG A 57 17.25 16.49 25.95
N SER A 58 16.53 15.48 26.44
CA SER A 58 16.50 15.15 27.88
C SER A 58 17.81 14.52 28.35
N LYS A 59 18.48 13.72 27.50
CA LYS A 59 19.78 13.12 27.80
C LYS A 59 20.95 14.12 27.78
N ASN A 60 20.82 15.20 27.02
CA ASN A 60 21.85 16.24 26.88
C ASN A 60 21.66 17.41 27.86
N LYS A 61 20.75 17.28 28.83
CA LYS A 61 20.42 18.28 29.85
C LYS A 61 21.02 17.90 31.19
#